data_AF-X0WS07-F1
#
_entry.id   AF-X0WS07-F1
#
_cell.length_a   1.000
_cell.length_b   1.000
_cell.length_c   1.000
_cell.angle_alpha   90.00
_cell.angle_beta   90.00
_cell.angle_gamma   90.00
#
_symmetry.space_group_name_H-M   'P 1'
#
loop_
_entity.id
_entity.type
_entity.pdbx_description
1 polymer ?
#
loop_
_entity_poly.entity_id
_entity_poly.type
_entity_poly.pdbx_seq_one_letter_code
_entity_poly.pdbx_strand_id
1 'polypeptide(L)'
;DTGNWKFRFPRAHRFAYTRLHSAEEYTRRYVDCENGLFGDIQVGKGEHEHFTPESLSQLLRASGFCVETVDGAGRLGRPLGLVKAVLPSGLRQPVDRLIEADQVAGESVHLFATARRI
;
A
#
# COMPACT_ATOMS: atom_id res chain seq x y z
N ASP A 1 2.94 -10.63 -3.59
CA ASP A 1 2.95 -9.21 -3.20
C ASP A 1 2.65 -8.31 -4.40
N THR A 2 1.50 -7.62 -4.37
CA THR A 2 1.10 -6.65 -5.40
C THR A 2 1.83 -5.32 -5.29
N GLY A 3 2.41 -4.98 -4.12
CA GLY A 3 3.24 -3.78 -3.93
C GLY A 3 4.51 -3.82 -4.78
N ASN A 4 5.07 -5.01 -5.02
CA ASN A 4 6.23 -5.22 -5.88
C ASN A 4 5.94 -5.20 -7.39
N TRP A 5 4.67 -5.04 -7.78
CA TRP A 5 4.29 -5.01 -9.19
C TRP A 5 5.03 -3.91 -9.97
N LYS A 6 5.22 -2.74 -9.36
CA LYS A 6 5.92 -1.59 -9.95
C LYS A 6 7.36 -1.90 -10.39
N PHE A 7 8.02 -2.88 -9.77
CA PHE A 7 9.37 -3.32 -10.15
C PHE A 7 9.33 -4.35 -11.29
N ARG A 8 8.41 -5.31 -11.22
CA ARG A 8 8.35 -6.43 -12.18
C ARG A 8 7.75 -6.03 -13.51
N PHE A 9 6.77 -5.13 -13.52
CA PHE A 9 6.04 -4.74 -14.73
C PHE A 9 5.83 -3.20 -14.78
N PRO A 10 6.91 -2.42 -14.90
CA PRO A 10 6.87 -0.95 -14.76
C PRO A 10 5.96 -0.24 -15.77
N ARG A 11 5.84 -0.79 -16.99
CA ARG A 11 4.94 -0.23 -18.03
C ARG A 11 3.47 -0.43 -17.67
N ALA A 12 3.11 -1.61 -17.18
CA ALA A 12 1.74 -1.91 -16.76
C ALA A 12 1.37 -1.11 -15.51
N HIS A 13 2.30 -1.00 -14.56
CA HIS A 13 2.15 -0.15 -13.39
C HIS A 13 1.94 1.32 -13.78
N ARG A 14 2.77 1.87 -14.67
CA ARG A 14 2.61 3.26 -15.15
C ARG A 14 1.25 3.47 -15.77
N PHE A 15 0.80 2.57 -16.65
CA PHE A 15 -0.51 2.66 -17.27
C PHE A 15 -1.64 2.64 -16.22
N ALA A 16 -1.61 1.68 -15.29
CA ALA A 16 -2.65 1.55 -14.28
C ALA A 16 -2.67 2.77 -13.34
N TYR A 17 -1.51 3.23 -12.89
CA TYR A 17 -1.39 4.37 -11.97
C TYR A 17 -1.89 5.65 -12.62
N THR A 18 -1.49 5.97 -13.84
CA THR A 18 -1.93 7.20 -14.52
C THR A 18 -3.42 7.18 -14.90
N ARG A 19 -4.03 6.00 -15.03
CA ARG A 19 -5.47 5.83 -15.23
C ARG A 19 -6.30 6.06 -13.96
N LEU A 20 -5.73 5.75 -12.80
CA LEU A 20 -6.38 5.90 -11.49
C LEU A 20 -6.13 7.28 -10.88
N HIS A 21 -4.96 7.84 -11.13
CA HIS A 21 -4.48 9.12 -10.60
C HIS A 21 -4.22 10.09 -11.76
N SER A 22 -3.00 10.60 -11.90
CA SER A 22 -2.59 11.45 -13.01
C SER A 22 -1.17 11.12 -13.48
N ALA A 23 -0.83 11.59 -14.69
CA ALA A 23 0.53 11.51 -15.21
C ALA A 23 1.53 12.34 -14.38
N GLU A 24 1.10 13.52 -13.92
CA GLU A 24 1.90 14.41 -13.07
C GLU A 24 2.26 13.74 -11.75
N GLU A 25 1.28 13.12 -11.08
CA GLU A 25 1.52 12.42 -9.82
C GLU A 25 2.47 11.22 -10.01
N TYR A 26 2.35 10.50 -11.13
CA TYR A 26 3.28 9.42 -11.46
C TYR A 26 4.71 9.93 -11.57
N THR A 27 4.93 11.04 -12.27
CA THR A 27 6.26 11.64 -12.43
C THR A 27 6.84 12.03 -11.06
N ARG A 28 6.10 12.79 -10.24
CA ARG A 28 6.55 13.18 -8.90
C ARG A 28 6.96 11.99 -8.02
N ARG A 29 6.16 10.91 -8.03
CA ARG A 29 6.34 9.78 -7.10
C ARG A 29 7.29 8.68 -7.59
N TYR A 30 7.43 8.49 -8.89
CA TYR A 30 8.15 7.33 -9.45
C TYR A 30 9.24 7.71 -10.45
N VAL A 31 9.33 8.96 -10.88
CA VAL A 31 10.43 9.46 -11.73
C VAL A 31 11.32 10.35 -10.91
N ASP A 32 10.76 11.41 -10.33
CA ASP A 32 11.52 12.42 -9.58
C ASP A 32 11.78 11.97 -8.14
N CYS A 33 10.90 11.12 -7.61
CA CYS A 33 10.97 10.61 -6.23
C CYS A 33 11.17 11.75 -5.22
N GLU A 34 10.35 12.81 -5.32
CA GLU A 34 10.58 14.11 -4.64
C GLU A 34 10.80 14.02 -3.12
N ASN A 35 10.26 12.97 -2.49
CA ASN A 35 10.39 12.69 -1.06
C ASN A 35 11.47 11.63 -0.72
N GLY A 36 12.32 11.27 -1.68
CA GLY A 36 13.31 10.19 -1.54
C GLY A 36 12.71 8.78 -1.60
N LEU A 37 11.43 8.65 -1.99
CA LEU A 37 10.73 7.37 -2.10
C LEU A 37 10.35 7.07 -3.55
N PHE A 38 10.51 5.81 -3.96
CA PHE A 38 9.91 5.27 -5.18
C PHE A 38 8.50 4.77 -4.86
N GLY A 39 7.52 5.68 -4.95
CA GLY A 39 6.14 5.49 -4.51
C GLY A 39 5.99 5.55 -2.98
N ASP A 40 6.20 4.42 -2.33
CA ASP A 40 6.04 4.21 -0.89
C ASP A 40 7.20 3.39 -0.28
N ILE A 41 8.29 3.22 -1.04
CA ILE A 41 9.51 2.58 -0.56
C ILE A 41 10.72 3.50 -0.75
N GLN A 42 11.75 3.34 0.07
CA GLN A 42 12.99 4.08 -0.10
C GLN A 42 13.62 3.81 -1.48
N VAL A 43 14.11 4.86 -2.15
CA VAL A 43 14.86 4.70 -3.40
C VAL A 43 16.06 3.77 -3.17
N GLY A 44 16.24 2.79 -4.04
CA GLY A 44 17.28 1.78 -3.94
C GLY A 44 16.86 0.48 -3.24
N LYS A 45 15.78 0.46 -2.44
CA LYS A 45 15.14 -0.80 -2.05
C LYS A 45 14.44 -1.39 -3.28
N GLY A 46 14.68 -2.67 -3.58
CA GLY A 46 14.12 -3.36 -4.74
C GLY A 46 12.78 -4.06 -4.47
N GLU A 47 12.37 -4.11 -3.20
CA GLU A 47 11.16 -4.80 -2.78
C GLU A 47 10.55 -4.18 -1.51
N HIS A 48 9.24 -4.34 -1.40
CA HIS A 48 8.47 -4.10 -0.19
C HIS A 48 8.84 -5.13 0.87
N GLU A 49 9.13 -4.63 2.06
CA GLU A 49 9.30 -5.44 3.26
C GLU A 49 7.93 -5.61 3.93
N HIS A 50 7.53 -6.86 4.17
CA HIS A 50 6.25 -7.18 4.78
C HIS A 50 6.46 -7.58 6.22
N PHE A 51 5.66 -7.00 7.11
CA PHE A 51 5.62 -7.37 8.51
C PHE A 51 4.36 -8.16 8.79
N THR A 52 4.48 -9.21 9.61
CA THR A 52 3.35 -9.77 10.35
C THR A 52 3.13 -8.94 11.63
N PRO A 53 1.92 -8.98 12.24
CA PRO A 53 1.67 -8.33 13.52
C PRO A 53 2.70 -8.70 14.60
N GLU A 54 3.14 -9.95 14.62
CA GLU A 54 4.13 -10.48 15.56
C GLU A 54 5.51 -9.88 15.30
N SER A 55 5.95 -9.88 14.04
CA SER A 55 7.26 -9.33 13.66
C SER A 55 7.34 -7.82 13.91
N LEU A 56 6.26 -7.08 13.64
CA LEU A 56 6.16 -5.65 13.94
C LEU A 56 6.21 -5.40 15.45
N SER A 57 5.47 -6.21 16.22
CA SER A 57 5.48 -6.12 17.69
C SER A 57 6.87 -6.39 18.28
N GLN A 58 7.58 -7.39 17.75
CA GLN A 58 8.95 -7.71 18.17
C GLN A 58 9.91 -6.55 17.85
N LEU A 59 9.83 -5.98 16.65
CA LEU A 59 10.66 -4.84 16.24
C LEU A 59 10.44 -3.62 17.14
N LEU A 60 9.18 -3.29 17.45
CA LEU A 60 8.83 -2.19 18.35
C LEU A 60 9.36 -2.41 19.77
N ARG A 61 9.21 -3.64 20.30
CA ARG A 61 9.75 -4.00 21.63
C ARG A 61 11.27 -3.90 21.68
N ALA A 62 11.96 -4.43 20.66
CA ALA A 62 13.41 -4.32 20.53
C ALA A 62 13.89 -2.86 20.46
N SER A 63 13.03 -1.96 19.98
CA SER A 63 13.29 -0.52 19.89
C SER A 63 12.92 0.26 21.16
N GLY A 64 12.54 -0.41 22.25
CA GLY A 64 12.22 0.23 23.54
C GLY A 64 10.77 0.71 23.69
N PHE A 65 9.84 0.14 22.91
CA PHE A 65 8.42 0.44 23.03
C PHE A 65 7.63 -0.71 23.70
N CYS A 66 6.64 -0.35 24.49
CA CYS A 66 5.59 -1.26 24.94
C CYS A 66 4.43 -1.21 23.93
N VAL A 67 4.17 -2.33 23.24
CA VAL A 67 3.09 -2.44 22.24
C VAL A 67 1.78 -2.75 22.95
N GLU A 68 0.78 -1.89 22.77
CA GLU A 68 -0.54 -2.01 23.39
C GLU A 68 -1.51 -2.73 22.47
N THR A 69 -1.61 -2.29 21.22
CA THR A 69 -2.47 -2.90 20.20
C THR A 69 -1.77 -2.96 18.85
N VAL A 70 -2.07 -4.00 18.07
CA VAL A 70 -1.75 -4.08 16.64
C VAL A 70 -3.01 -4.55 15.92
N ASP A 71 -3.43 -3.80 14.90
CA ASP A 71 -4.58 -4.12 14.06
C ASP A 71 -4.20 -3.91 12.59
N GLY A 72 -5.20 -3.99 11.71
CA GLY A 72 -5.01 -3.52 10.35
C GLY A 72 -6.25 -3.64 9.46
N ALA A 73 -6.06 -3.29 8.19
CA ALA A 73 -7.14 -3.22 7.21
C ALA A 73 -6.65 -3.36 5.76
N GLY A 74 -7.59 -3.53 4.82
CA GLY A 74 -7.38 -3.24 3.41
C GLY A 74 -6.84 -4.39 2.55
N ARG A 75 -7.24 -5.65 2.81
CA ARG A 75 -6.79 -6.84 2.05
C ARG A 75 -7.04 -6.75 0.55
N LEU A 76 -8.21 -6.27 0.16
CA LEU A 76 -8.69 -6.24 -1.23
C LEU A 76 -8.40 -4.92 -1.95
N GLY A 77 -8.04 -3.85 -1.23
CA GLY A 77 -7.82 -2.52 -1.82
C GLY A 77 -6.85 -2.51 -3.01
N ARG A 78 -5.67 -3.12 -2.85
CA ARG A 78 -4.65 -3.18 -3.92
C ARG A 78 -5.10 -4.00 -5.15
N PRO A 79 -5.54 -5.26 -5.04
CA PRO A 79 -5.97 -6.03 -6.20
C PRO A 79 -7.20 -5.42 -6.90
N LEU A 80 -8.18 -4.92 -6.13
CA LEU A 80 -9.36 -4.26 -6.70
C LEU A 80 -9.00 -2.93 -7.38
N GLY A 81 -7.99 -2.21 -6.89
CA GLY A 81 -7.44 -1.04 -7.57
C GLY A 81 -6.95 -1.34 -8.99
N LEU A 82 -6.26 -2.47 -9.19
CA LEU A 82 -5.80 -2.87 -10.54
C LEU A 82 -6.97 -3.18 -11.46
N VAL A 83 -7.99 -3.86 -10.93
CA VAL A 83 -9.22 -4.14 -11.67
C VAL A 83 -9.91 -2.82 -12.05
N LYS A 84 -10.02 -1.87 -11.12
CA LYS A 84 -10.60 -0.54 -11.36
C LYS A 84 -9.87 0.22 -12.48
N ALA A 85 -8.56 0.06 -12.63
CA ALA A 85 -7.77 0.73 -13.66
C ALA A 85 -8.18 0.34 -15.09
N VAL A 86 -8.69 -0.88 -15.29
CA VAL A 86 -9.12 -1.40 -16.59
C VAL A 86 -10.64 -1.39 -16.79
N LEU A 87 -11.41 -1.15 -15.72
CA LEU A 87 -12.86 -1.11 -15.79
C LEU A 87 -13.41 0.19 -16.43
N PRO A 88 -14.51 0.08 -17.20
CA PRO A 88 -15.26 1.25 -17.66
C PRO A 88 -15.85 2.01 -16.47
N SER A 89 -16.08 3.32 -16.64
CA SER A 89 -16.47 4.24 -15.57
C SER A 89 -17.70 3.79 -14.77
N GLY A 90 -18.69 3.19 -15.43
CA GLY A 90 -19.92 2.70 -14.77
C GLY A 90 -19.71 1.54 -13.78
N LEU A 91 -18.59 0.81 -13.87
CA LEU A 91 -18.26 -0.30 -12.97
C LEU A 91 -17.27 0.10 -11.86
N ARG A 92 -16.82 1.36 -11.83
CA ARG A 92 -15.87 1.84 -10.83
C ARG A 92 -16.52 2.03 -9.46
N GLN A 93 -17.73 2.58 -9.42
CA GLN A 93 -18.42 2.89 -8.16
C GLN A 93 -18.75 1.64 -7.31
N PRO A 94 -19.21 0.50 -7.89
CA PRO A 94 -19.34 -0.75 -7.14
C PRO A 94 -18.02 -1.26 -6.57
N VAL A 95 -16.93 -1.13 -7.32
CA VAL A 95 -15.59 -1.53 -6.86
C VAL A 95 -15.11 -0.63 -5.73
N ASP A 96 -15.37 0.67 -5.79
CA ASP A 96 -15.05 1.61 -4.72
C ASP A 96 -15.75 1.24 -3.41
N ARG A 97 -17.04 0.89 -3.46
CA ARG A 97 -17.77 0.40 -2.28
C ARG A 97 -17.20 -0.90 -1.71
N LEU A 98 -16.72 -1.81 -2.55
CA LEU A 98 -16.08 -3.05 -2.09
C LEU A 98 -14.74 -2.76 -1.40
N ILE A 99 -13.95 -1.83 -1.94
CA ILE A 99 -12.69 -1.39 -1.33
C ILE A 99 -12.97 -0.71 0.02
N GLU A 100 -13.98 0.16 0.09
CA GLU A 100 -14.39 0.83 1.33
C GLU A 100 -14.85 -0.18 2.40
N ALA A 101 -15.65 -1.18 2.02
CA ALA A 101 -16.09 -2.24 2.94
C ALA A 101 -14.93 -3.10 3.46
N ASP A 102 -13.96 -3.41 2.60
CA ASP A 102 -12.74 -4.16 2.96
C ASP A 102 -11.83 -3.38 3.92
N GLN A 103 -11.81 -2.04 3.84
CA GLN A 103 -11.11 -1.22 4.83
C GLN A 103 -11.72 -1.33 6.24
N VAL A 104 -12.97 -1.77 6.36
CA VAL A 104 -13.66 -1.97 7.65
C VAL A 104 -13.53 -3.42 8.14
N ALA A 105 -13.27 -4.37 7.25
CA ALA A 105 -13.28 -5.80 7.54
C ALA A 105 -11.86 -6.40 7.73
N GLY A 106 -11.26 -6.15 8.90
CA GLY A 106 -10.40 -7.03 9.71
C GLY A 106 -9.18 -7.80 9.17
N GLU A 107 -9.01 -8.03 7.87
CA GLU A 107 -7.83 -8.71 7.32
C GLU A 107 -6.88 -7.69 6.66
N SER A 108 -5.63 -7.71 7.08
CA SER A 108 -4.76 -6.53 7.01
C SER A 108 -3.67 -6.64 5.97
N VAL A 109 -3.61 -5.69 5.03
CA VAL A 109 -2.41 -5.40 4.22
C VAL A 109 -1.64 -4.22 4.81
N HIS A 110 -2.33 -3.33 5.53
CA HIS A 110 -1.73 -2.28 6.33
C HIS A 110 -1.86 -2.66 7.80
N LEU A 111 -0.74 -2.66 8.52
CA LEU A 111 -0.73 -2.84 9.97
C LEU A 111 -0.68 -1.47 10.64
N PHE A 112 -1.52 -1.25 11.66
CA PHE A 112 -1.38 -0.11 12.56
C PHE A 112 -1.07 -0.63 13.97
N ALA A 113 -0.25 0.12 14.69
CA ALA A 113 0.16 -0.24 16.04
C ALA A 113 0.11 0.98 16.96
N THR A 114 -0.46 0.79 18.15
CA THR A 114 -0.37 1.74 19.26
C THR A 114 0.71 1.24 20.21
N ALA A 115 1.72 2.07 20.47
CA ALA A 115 2.81 1.72 21.35
C ALA A 115 3.29 2.92 22.17
N ARG A 116 3.71 2.66 23.42
CA ARG A 116 4.22 3.68 24.34
C ARG A 116 5.72 3.52 24.52
N ARG A 117 6.47 4.63 24.47
CA ARG A 117 7.90 4.63 24.77
C ARG A 117 8.13 4.32 26.25
N ILE A 118 9.08 3.43 26.53
CA ILE A 118 9.56 3.13 27.88
C ILE A 118 10.65 4.14 28.27
#